data_AF-A0A9X3DBG3-F1
#
_entry.id   AF-A0A9X3DBG3-F1
#
_cell.length_a   1.000
_cell.length_b   1.000
_cell.length_c   1.000
_cell.angle_alpha   90.00
_cell.angle_beta   90.00
_cell.angle_gamma   90.00
#
_symmetry.space_group_name_H-M   'P 1'
#
loop_
_entity.id
_entity.type
_entity.pdbx_description
1 polymer ?
#
loop_
_entity_poly.entity_id
_entity_poly.type
_entity_poly.pdbx_seq_one_letter_code
_entity_poly.pdbx_strand_id
1 'polypeptide(L)'
;MRDVEFRRVAPEIVEAQVWILELARGASEPSTNSFGGQRFSTREYFDAALTLGKPIMSCQAASDPDAACLEQLLKVKSILCEEDVHAAHSLAVEQSVLTPGTWLLRDGRDLPRSRTNAVIGHLAITPLAEKLSPTAQLTFRVASGCARYPTAHEIPGNHIPLSSIPQVHWTGFRDYTTAKDRAVLSMLLARSGTARPWGHIAFALGLPHEFSRYPPLLIRQIKRSGDWTDTLDQIENQTRELLTGPPPIDYHRRRLQLANPDLTISIARILSTSRTFRAVTPHALAVAIWEVYTGGAAEFATESLYSEDSNDGDLSSARNLVREQWSTIRSNSLLPDLGFGEEPLEWRPP
;
A
#
# COMPACT_ATOMS: atom_id res chain seq x y z
N MET A 1 -53.29 -38.43 3.13
CA MET A 1 -51.93 -38.17 2.64
C MET A 1 -51.94 -36.76 2.07
N ARG A 2 -51.10 -35.84 2.57
CA ARG A 2 -50.96 -34.53 1.92
C ARG A 2 -50.29 -34.80 0.57
N ASP A 3 -50.89 -34.36 -0.51
CA ASP A 3 -50.26 -34.38 -1.82
C ASP A 3 -48.92 -33.66 -1.71
N VAL A 4 -47.84 -34.42 -1.90
CA VAL A 4 -46.51 -33.86 -2.07
C VAL A 4 -46.48 -33.32 -3.49
N GLU A 5 -46.85 -32.05 -3.66
CA GLU A 5 -46.64 -31.36 -4.92
C GLU A 5 -45.13 -31.31 -5.19
N PHE A 6 -44.67 -32.11 -6.14
CA PHE A 6 -43.33 -31.98 -6.70
C PHE A 6 -43.28 -30.65 -7.46
N ARG A 7 -42.83 -29.58 -6.79
CA ARG A 7 -42.53 -28.31 -7.48
C ARG A 7 -41.47 -28.60 -8.54
N ARG A 8 -41.81 -28.38 -9.81
CA ARG A 8 -40.82 -28.37 -10.90
C ARG A 8 -39.86 -27.23 -10.63
N VAL A 9 -38.59 -27.56 -10.42
CA VAL A 9 -37.52 -26.56 -10.22
C VAL A 9 -37.19 -25.94 -11.57
N ALA A 10 -37.17 -24.61 -11.63
CA ALA A 10 -36.80 -23.90 -12.86
C ALA A 10 -35.35 -24.25 -13.26
N PRO A 11 -35.04 -24.40 -14.57
CA PRO A 11 -33.69 -24.73 -15.04
C PRO A 11 -32.61 -23.79 -14.49
N GLU A 12 -32.92 -22.48 -14.43
CA GLU A 12 -32.04 -21.43 -13.92
C GLU A 12 -31.60 -21.68 -12.47
N ILE A 13 -32.49 -22.23 -11.64
CA ILE A 13 -32.21 -22.57 -10.24
C ILE A 13 -31.23 -23.74 -10.18
N VAL A 14 -31.46 -24.77 -11.00
CA VAL A 14 -30.56 -25.94 -11.07
C VAL A 14 -29.17 -25.49 -11.52
N GLU A 15 -29.09 -24.66 -12.55
CA GLU A 15 -27.81 -24.11 -13.01
C GLU A 15 -27.11 -23.24 -11.96
N ALA A 16 -27.86 -22.50 -11.14
CA ALA A 16 -27.26 -21.69 -10.08
C ALA A 16 -26.76 -22.55 -8.91
N GLN A 17 -27.46 -23.64 -8.59
CA GLN A 17 -27.02 -24.64 -7.62
C GLN A 17 -25.76 -25.37 -8.09
N VAL A 18 -25.71 -25.79 -9.35
CA VAL A 18 -24.51 -26.40 -9.94
C VAL A 18 -23.33 -25.44 -9.88
N TRP A 19 -23.53 -24.19 -10.30
CA TRP A 19 -22.50 -23.15 -10.26
C TRP A 19 -21.89 -22.96 -8.86
N ILE A 20 -22.69 -22.80 -7.81
CA ILE A 20 -22.16 -22.58 -6.45
C ILE A 20 -21.48 -23.84 -5.88
N LEU A 21 -21.93 -25.04 -6.25
CA LEU A 21 -21.30 -26.30 -5.86
C LEU A 21 -19.97 -26.52 -6.57
N GLU A 22 -19.87 -26.19 -7.85
CA GLU A 22 -18.62 -26.21 -8.61
C GLU A 22 -17.59 -25.22 -8.03
N LEU A 23 -18.03 -24.02 -7.65
CA LEU A 23 -17.19 -23.06 -6.93
C LEU A 23 -16.72 -23.60 -5.58
N ALA A 24 -17.61 -24.21 -4.79
CA ALA A 24 -17.25 -24.80 -3.51
C ALA A 24 -16.22 -25.92 -3.66
N ARG A 25 -16.37 -26.77 -4.68
CA ARG A 25 -15.41 -27.82 -5.03
C ARG A 25 -14.07 -27.22 -5.46
N GLY A 26 -14.09 -26.26 -6.38
CA GLY A 26 -12.89 -25.59 -6.88
C GLY A 26 -12.15 -24.76 -5.83
N ALA A 27 -12.84 -24.27 -4.79
CA ALA A 27 -12.22 -23.54 -3.68
C ALA A 27 -11.29 -24.40 -2.81
N SER A 28 -11.38 -25.73 -2.93
CA SER A 28 -10.49 -26.69 -2.25
C SER A 28 -9.19 -26.95 -3.03
N GLU A 29 -9.10 -26.47 -4.28
CA GLU A 29 -7.98 -26.67 -5.19
C GLU A 29 -7.38 -25.31 -5.62
N PRO A 30 -6.09 -25.24 -6.00
CA PRO A 30 -5.47 -24.02 -6.53
C PRO A 30 -5.97 -23.74 -7.95
N SER A 31 -7.18 -23.22 -8.06
CA SER A 31 -7.83 -22.80 -9.30
C SER A 31 -8.17 -21.31 -9.27
N THR A 32 -8.42 -20.72 -10.44
CA THR A 32 -8.72 -19.30 -10.59
C THR A 32 -10.01 -19.08 -11.38
N ASN A 33 -10.74 -18.02 -11.03
CA ASN A 33 -11.90 -17.52 -11.77
C ASN A 33 -11.65 -16.09 -12.27
N SER A 34 -12.28 -15.73 -13.38
CA SER A 34 -12.24 -14.36 -13.91
C SER A 34 -13.48 -13.57 -13.51
N PHE A 35 -13.29 -12.29 -13.18
CA PHE A 35 -14.37 -11.36 -12.89
C PHE A 35 -13.97 -9.94 -13.28
N GLY A 36 -14.79 -9.25 -14.09
CA GLY A 36 -14.55 -7.85 -14.39
C GLY A 36 -13.16 -7.58 -15.00
N GLY A 37 -12.69 -8.47 -15.87
CA GLY A 37 -11.35 -8.41 -16.49
C GLY A 37 -10.17 -8.82 -15.60
N GLN A 38 -10.39 -9.21 -14.35
CA GLN A 38 -9.36 -9.63 -13.39
C GLN A 38 -9.44 -11.11 -13.04
N ARG A 39 -8.33 -11.70 -12.60
CA ARG A 39 -8.28 -13.10 -12.13
C ARG A 39 -8.17 -13.15 -10.62
N PHE A 40 -9.01 -13.95 -9.99
CA PHE A 40 -9.06 -14.19 -8.56
C PHE A 40 -8.92 -15.67 -8.27
N SER A 41 -8.47 -16.04 -7.08
CA SER A 41 -8.53 -17.44 -6.67
C SER A 41 -9.99 -17.89 -6.58
N THR A 42 -10.28 -19.15 -6.93
CA THR A 42 -11.64 -19.70 -6.81
C THR A 42 -12.15 -19.62 -5.37
N ARG A 43 -11.25 -19.70 -4.39
CA ARG A 43 -11.57 -19.49 -2.99
C ARG A 43 -12.09 -18.08 -2.70
N GLU A 44 -11.40 -17.04 -3.16
CA GLU A 44 -11.86 -15.66 -3.00
C GLU A 44 -13.20 -15.42 -3.72
N TYR A 45 -13.35 -15.98 -4.92
CA TYR A 45 -14.59 -15.88 -5.68
C TYR A 45 -15.76 -16.57 -4.97
N PHE A 46 -15.55 -17.76 -4.41
CA PHE A 46 -16.53 -18.46 -3.59
C PHE A 46 -16.88 -17.70 -2.31
N ASP A 47 -15.88 -17.21 -1.57
CA ASP A 47 -16.10 -16.39 -0.37
C ASP A 47 -16.87 -15.09 -0.69
N ALA A 48 -16.67 -14.53 -1.88
CA ALA A 48 -17.43 -13.38 -2.38
C ALA A 48 -18.90 -13.74 -2.62
N ALA A 49 -19.16 -14.86 -3.31
CA ALA A 49 -20.51 -15.37 -3.55
C ALA A 49 -21.27 -15.59 -2.24
N LEU A 50 -20.63 -16.22 -1.25
CA LEU A 50 -21.24 -16.40 0.07
C LEU A 50 -21.49 -15.07 0.79
N THR A 51 -20.58 -14.10 0.66
CA THR A 51 -20.68 -12.82 1.36
C THR A 51 -21.73 -11.89 0.76
N LEU A 52 -21.80 -11.77 -0.57
CA LEU A 52 -22.90 -11.09 -1.28
C LEU A 52 -24.22 -11.84 -1.06
N GLY A 53 -24.11 -13.15 -0.90
CA GLY A 53 -25.18 -14.03 -0.47
C GLY A 53 -25.55 -13.89 1.00
N LYS A 54 -24.81 -13.25 1.93
CA LYS A 54 -25.17 -13.27 3.36
C LYS A 54 -26.58 -12.79 3.76
N PRO A 55 -27.33 -11.98 2.96
CA PRO A 55 -28.78 -11.86 3.14
C PRO A 55 -29.53 -13.22 3.20
N ILE A 56 -28.97 -14.29 2.62
CA ILE A 56 -29.37 -15.73 2.68
C ILE A 56 -29.56 -16.21 4.12
N MET A 57 -28.75 -15.76 5.09
CA MET A 57 -28.88 -16.21 6.49
C MET A 57 -29.88 -15.40 7.32
N SER A 58 -30.38 -14.27 6.79
CA SER A 58 -31.51 -13.55 7.40
C SER A 58 -32.87 -13.92 6.79
N CYS A 59 -32.90 -14.83 5.80
CA CYS A 59 -34.13 -15.37 5.20
C CYS A 59 -35.00 -16.16 6.19
N GLN A 60 -34.51 -16.44 7.41
CA GLN A 60 -35.29 -17.11 8.48
C GLN A 60 -36.56 -16.35 8.87
N ALA A 61 -36.62 -15.03 8.63
CA ALA A 61 -37.80 -14.21 8.90
C ALA A 61 -38.78 -14.13 7.71
N ALA A 62 -38.44 -14.69 6.55
CA ALA A 62 -39.29 -14.69 5.36
C ALA A 62 -40.40 -15.75 5.47
N SER A 63 -41.52 -15.51 4.78
CA SER A 63 -42.66 -16.42 4.71
C SER A 63 -42.35 -17.75 3.99
N ASP A 64 -41.41 -17.74 3.03
CA ASP A 64 -40.84 -18.94 2.39
C ASP A 64 -39.29 -18.78 2.35
N PRO A 65 -38.56 -19.31 3.35
CA PRO A 65 -37.12 -19.15 3.48
C PRO A 65 -36.34 -19.76 2.32
N ASP A 66 -36.82 -20.89 1.78
CA ASP A 66 -36.15 -21.63 0.71
C ASP A 66 -36.25 -20.88 -0.61
N ALA A 67 -37.44 -20.36 -0.94
CA ALA A 67 -37.64 -19.52 -2.12
C ALA A 67 -36.78 -18.25 -2.06
N ALA A 68 -36.69 -17.61 -0.88
CA ALA A 68 -35.86 -16.43 -0.68
C ALA A 68 -34.35 -16.72 -0.85
N CYS A 69 -33.87 -17.88 -0.38
CA CYS A 69 -32.48 -18.29 -0.59
C CYS A 69 -32.16 -18.52 -2.07
N LEU A 70 -33.08 -19.15 -2.82
CA LEU A 70 -32.90 -19.41 -4.25
C LEU A 70 -32.91 -18.13 -5.07
N GLU A 71 -33.82 -17.18 -4.77
CA GLU A 71 -33.85 -15.87 -5.41
C GLU A 71 -32.54 -15.11 -5.18
N GLN A 72 -32.01 -15.15 -3.94
CA GLN A 72 -30.74 -14.52 -3.62
C GLN A 72 -29.55 -15.18 -4.32
N LEU A 73 -29.56 -16.50 -4.47
CA LEU A 73 -28.53 -17.22 -5.23
C LEU A 73 -28.53 -16.80 -6.71
N LEU A 74 -29.71 -16.67 -7.33
CA LEU A 74 -29.84 -16.20 -8.70
C LEU A 74 -29.30 -14.78 -8.88
N LYS A 75 -29.63 -13.86 -7.94
CA LYS A 75 -29.07 -12.50 -7.90
C LYS A 75 -27.55 -12.51 -7.86
N VAL A 76 -26.96 -13.24 -6.90
CA VAL A 76 -25.50 -13.32 -6.73
C VAL A 76 -24.82 -13.92 -7.97
N LYS A 77 -25.37 -14.99 -8.56
CA LYS A 77 -24.85 -15.56 -9.81
C LYS A 77 -24.90 -14.53 -10.94
N SER A 78 -26.02 -13.82 -11.10
CA SER A 78 -26.16 -12.80 -12.15
C SER A 78 -25.12 -11.68 -12.05
N ILE A 79 -24.76 -11.28 -10.82
CA ILE A 79 -23.75 -10.25 -10.55
C ILE A 79 -22.34 -10.78 -10.83
N LEU A 80 -21.99 -11.96 -10.29
CA LEU A 80 -20.61 -12.46 -10.34
C LEU A 80 -20.23 -13.05 -11.70
N CYS A 81 -21.22 -13.54 -12.48
CA CYS A 81 -20.99 -14.02 -13.84
C CYS A 81 -21.04 -12.91 -14.90
N GLU A 82 -21.36 -11.67 -14.52
CA GLU A 82 -21.31 -10.53 -15.44
C GLU A 82 -19.85 -10.19 -15.78
N GLU A 83 -19.56 -9.99 -17.08
CA GLU A 83 -18.20 -9.80 -17.56
C GLU A 83 -17.69 -8.38 -17.32
N ASP A 84 -18.58 -7.39 -17.42
CA ASP A 84 -18.27 -5.98 -17.15
C ASP A 84 -18.51 -5.64 -15.68
N VAL A 85 -17.45 -5.20 -14.98
CA VAL A 85 -17.51 -4.80 -13.57
C VAL A 85 -18.46 -3.61 -13.33
N HIS A 86 -18.64 -2.71 -14.32
CA HIS A 86 -19.54 -1.58 -14.20
C HIS A 86 -21.01 -2.01 -14.30
N ALA A 87 -21.32 -2.93 -15.22
CA ALA A 87 -22.63 -3.56 -15.31
C ALA A 87 -22.94 -4.39 -14.05
N ALA A 88 -21.98 -5.22 -13.60
CA ALA A 88 -22.09 -6.03 -12.39
C ALA A 88 -22.40 -5.17 -11.15
N HIS A 89 -21.74 -4.03 -11.01
CA HIS A 89 -21.98 -3.09 -9.93
C HIS A 89 -23.38 -2.48 -9.98
N SER A 90 -23.83 -2.09 -11.17
CA SER A 90 -25.16 -1.51 -11.36
C SER A 90 -26.23 -2.52 -10.97
N LEU A 91 -26.11 -3.78 -11.43
CA LEU A 91 -26.96 -4.89 -11.03
C LEU A 91 -26.95 -5.10 -9.51
N ALA A 92 -25.77 -5.10 -8.90
CA ALA A 92 -25.64 -5.31 -7.46
C ALA A 92 -26.32 -4.21 -6.63
N VAL A 93 -26.30 -2.96 -7.12
CA VAL A 93 -26.99 -1.83 -6.49
C VAL A 93 -28.51 -1.92 -6.70
N GLU A 94 -28.96 -2.18 -7.93
CA GLU A 94 -30.38 -2.33 -8.26
C GLU A 94 -31.04 -3.47 -7.48
N GLN A 95 -30.35 -4.60 -7.37
CA GLN A 95 -30.81 -5.77 -6.63
C GLN A 95 -30.61 -5.64 -5.11
N SER A 96 -30.13 -4.48 -4.62
CA SER A 96 -29.87 -4.20 -3.20
C SER A 96 -28.90 -5.18 -2.53
N VAL A 97 -28.06 -5.86 -3.31
CA VAL A 97 -26.98 -6.74 -2.84
C VAL A 97 -25.79 -5.90 -2.34
N LEU A 98 -25.56 -4.76 -3.00
CA LEU A 98 -24.61 -3.74 -2.57
C LEU A 98 -25.35 -2.42 -2.29
N THR A 99 -25.20 -1.89 -1.08
CA THR A 99 -25.73 -0.57 -0.74
C THR A 99 -24.68 0.51 -1.02
N PRO A 100 -24.93 1.47 -1.93
CA PRO A 100 -23.99 2.55 -2.21
C PRO A 100 -23.53 3.29 -0.94
N GLY A 101 -22.24 3.56 -0.81
CA GLY A 101 -21.68 4.39 0.28
C GLY A 101 -21.40 3.68 1.61
N THR A 102 -22.20 2.69 2.04
CA THR A 102 -21.93 1.95 3.31
C THR A 102 -20.60 1.18 3.29
N TRP A 103 -20.13 0.82 2.11
CA TRP A 103 -18.86 0.10 1.92
C TRP A 103 -17.65 1.03 1.82
N LEU A 104 -17.84 2.27 1.35
CA LEU A 104 -16.75 3.25 1.14
C LEU A 104 -16.39 4.04 2.41
N LEU A 105 -17.25 4.05 3.44
CA LEU A 105 -17.21 5.04 4.52
C LEU A 105 -16.65 4.57 5.87
N ARG A 106 -16.11 3.37 5.98
CA ARG A 106 -15.43 2.98 7.23
C ARG A 106 -13.93 2.96 7.01
N ASP A 107 -13.26 3.98 7.57
CA ASP A 107 -11.86 3.89 7.98
C ASP A 107 -11.62 2.48 8.52
N GLY A 108 -10.68 1.74 7.92
CA GLY A 108 -10.58 0.27 7.99
C GLY A 108 -10.36 -0.37 9.37
N ARG A 109 -10.75 0.30 10.46
CA ARG A 109 -10.75 -0.18 11.85
C ARG A 109 -11.90 -1.17 12.14
N ASP A 110 -13.00 -1.12 11.39
CA ASP A 110 -14.21 -1.94 11.66
C ASP A 110 -14.77 -2.68 10.44
N LEU A 111 -13.93 -3.04 9.46
CA LEU A 111 -14.37 -3.89 8.34
C LEU A 111 -14.26 -5.37 8.77
N PRO A 112 -15.38 -6.13 8.84
CA PRO A 112 -15.31 -7.58 9.04
C PRO A 112 -14.38 -8.21 8.00
N ARG A 113 -13.66 -9.27 8.34
CA ARG A 113 -12.77 -10.00 7.40
C ARG A 113 -13.44 -10.41 6.08
N SER A 114 -14.77 -10.53 6.04
CA SER A 114 -15.53 -10.79 4.80
C SER A 114 -15.66 -9.57 3.88
N ARG A 115 -15.51 -8.34 4.39
CA ARG A 115 -15.56 -7.10 3.59
C ARG A 115 -14.22 -6.72 2.95
N THR A 116 -13.14 -7.44 3.26
CA THR A 116 -11.83 -7.27 2.64
C THR A 116 -11.58 -8.26 1.49
N ASN A 117 -12.62 -8.97 1.03
CA ASN A 117 -12.54 -9.86 -0.12
C ASN A 117 -12.21 -9.06 -1.40
N ALA A 118 -11.21 -9.51 -2.16
CA ALA A 118 -10.70 -8.80 -3.33
C ALA A 118 -11.73 -8.65 -4.46
N VAL A 119 -12.58 -9.67 -4.69
CA VAL A 119 -13.65 -9.65 -5.70
C VAL A 119 -14.69 -8.59 -5.35
N ILE A 120 -15.12 -8.55 -4.07
CA ILE A 120 -16.07 -7.53 -3.59
C ILE A 120 -15.47 -6.13 -3.65
N GLY A 121 -14.18 -6.00 -3.32
CA GLY A 121 -13.43 -4.75 -3.49
C GLY A 121 -13.47 -4.26 -4.93
N HIS A 122 -13.16 -5.14 -5.88
CA HIS A 122 -13.15 -4.82 -7.31
C HIS A 122 -14.54 -4.40 -7.81
N LEU A 123 -15.56 -5.18 -7.45
CA LEU A 123 -16.97 -4.88 -7.76
C LEU A 123 -17.42 -3.52 -7.19
N ALA A 124 -17.10 -3.24 -5.92
CA ALA A 124 -17.62 -2.08 -5.23
C ALA A 124 -16.87 -0.78 -5.56
N ILE A 125 -15.57 -0.85 -5.85
CA ILE A 125 -14.68 0.31 -5.90
C ILE A 125 -14.37 0.72 -7.33
N THR A 126 -14.07 -0.23 -8.23
CA THR A 126 -13.62 0.06 -9.60
C THR A 126 -14.59 1.00 -10.35
N PRO A 127 -15.92 0.77 -10.31
CA PRO A 127 -16.89 1.65 -10.98
C PRO A 127 -17.01 3.05 -10.39
N LEU A 128 -16.48 3.27 -9.18
CA LEU A 128 -16.51 4.53 -8.48
C LEU A 128 -15.14 5.23 -8.49
N ALA A 129 -14.11 4.63 -9.10
CA ALA A 129 -12.72 5.06 -9.02
C ALA A 129 -12.53 6.55 -9.25
N GLU A 130 -13.12 7.11 -10.32
CA GLU A 130 -13.00 8.53 -10.69
C GLU A 130 -13.70 9.48 -9.72
N LYS A 131 -14.74 9.01 -9.01
CA LYS A 131 -15.52 9.80 -8.05
C LYS A 131 -14.88 9.85 -6.67
N LEU A 132 -13.90 8.98 -6.41
CA LEU A 132 -13.21 8.91 -5.13
C LEU A 132 -12.28 10.11 -4.92
N SER A 133 -12.08 10.47 -3.64
CA SER A 133 -11.01 11.41 -3.30
C SER A 133 -9.64 10.82 -3.66
N PRO A 134 -8.64 11.64 -4.00
CA PRO A 134 -7.29 11.15 -4.29
C PRO A 134 -6.69 10.23 -3.20
N THR A 135 -6.92 10.57 -1.93
CA THR A 135 -6.49 9.73 -0.79
C THR A 135 -7.18 8.37 -0.80
N ALA A 136 -8.46 8.32 -1.15
CA ALA A 136 -9.20 7.07 -1.28
C ALA A 136 -8.71 6.25 -2.49
N GLN A 137 -8.40 6.90 -3.61
CA GLN A 137 -7.83 6.25 -4.79
C GLN A 137 -6.49 5.55 -4.48
N LEU A 138 -5.62 6.17 -3.68
CA LEU A 138 -4.40 5.53 -3.14
C LEU A 138 -4.72 4.37 -2.20
N THR A 139 -5.62 4.61 -1.24
CA THR A 139 -5.99 3.63 -0.21
C THR A 139 -6.54 2.35 -0.83
N PHE A 140 -7.32 2.47 -1.90
CA PHE A 140 -7.94 1.35 -2.60
C PHE A 140 -7.18 0.86 -3.83
N ARG A 141 -6.03 1.47 -4.14
CA ARG A 141 -5.17 1.14 -5.29
C ARG A 141 -5.95 1.03 -6.61
N VAL A 142 -6.76 2.05 -6.91
CA VAL A 142 -7.63 1.99 -8.10
C VAL A 142 -6.85 1.91 -9.42
N ALA A 143 -5.62 2.42 -9.47
CA ALA A 143 -4.72 2.30 -10.63
C ALA A 143 -4.18 0.88 -10.87
N SER A 144 -4.36 -0.06 -9.92
CA SER A 144 -3.88 -1.44 -10.09
C SER A 144 -4.66 -2.23 -11.14
N GLY A 145 -5.78 -1.70 -11.64
CA GLY A 145 -6.76 -2.42 -12.44
C GLY A 145 -7.63 -3.38 -11.64
N CYS A 146 -7.32 -3.61 -10.37
CA CYS A 146 -8.06 -4.47 -9.45
C CYS A 146 -8.22 -3.75 -8.09
N ALA A 147 -9.06 -2.71 -8.07
CA ALA A 147 -9.28 -1.91 -6.87
C ALA A 147 -9.74 -2.79 -5.70
N ARG A 148 -9.21 -2.54 -4.49
CA ARG A 148 -9.46 -3.44 -3.35
C ARG A 148 -9.41 -2.70 -2.02
N TYR A 149 -10.12 -3.25 -1.03
CA TYR A 149 -10.07 -2.71 0.33
C TYR A 149 -8.68 -2.90 0.95
N PRO A 150 -8.18 -1.92 1.74
CA PRO A 150 -6.99 -2.14 2.54
C PRO A 150 -7.28 -3.24 3.56
N THR A 151 -6.35 -4.18 3.70
CA THR A 151 -6.50 -5.26 4.69
C THR A 151 -6.04 -4.76 6.06
N ALA A 152 -6.85 -5.00 7.11
CA ALA A 152 -6.54 -4.58 8.48
C ALA A 152 -5.35 -5.33 9.09
N HIS A 153 -5.07 -6.53 8.59
CA HIS A 153 -3.86 -7.27 8.92
C HIS A 153 -2.81 -7.02 7.84
N GLU A 154 -1.55 -6.98 8.24
CA GLU A 154 -0.42 -6.92 7.34
C GLU A 154 -0.28 -8.24 6.59
N ILE A 155 -1.22 -8.54 5.70
CA ILE A 155 -1.15 -9.70 4.83
C ILE A 155 0.00 -9.43 3.86
N PRO A 156 1.05 -10.28 3.85
CA PRO A 156 2.17 -10.12 2.93
C PRO A 156 1.68 -10.03 1.48
N GLY A 157 2.23 -9.09 0.71
CA GLY A 157 1.92 -8.93 -0.73
C GLY A 157 0.83 -7.91 -1.09
N ASN A 158 0.11 -7.33 -0.13
CA ASN A 158 -0.95 -6.34 -0.42
C ASN A 158 -0.52 -4.88 -0.29
N HIS A 159 0.47 -4.61 0.55
CA HIS A 159 1.00 -3.28 0.83
C HIS A 159 2.50 -3.37 1.13
N ILE A 160 3.20 -2.27 0.88
CA ILE A 160 4.66 -2.21 1.06
C ILE A 160 4.94 -2.10 2.57
N PRO A 161 5.88 -2.90 3.12
CA PRO A 161 6.38 -2.69 4.48
C PRO A 161 6.99 -1.30 4.62
N LEU A 162 6.69 -0.60 5.73
CA LEU A 162 7.23 0.75 5.95
C LEU A 162 8.77 0.76 6.09
N SER A 163 9.36 -0.38 6.50
CA SER A 163 10.81 -0.60 6.50
C SER A 163 11.44 -0.56 5.12
N SER A 164 10.69 -0.88 4.07
CA SER A 164 11.16 -0.85 2.68
C SER A 164 11.08 0.53 2.04
N ILE A 165 10.55 1.53 2.75
CA ILE A 165 10.35 2.88 2.19
C ILE A 165 11.39 3.85 2.81
N PRO A 166 12.19 4.53 1.97
CA PRO A 166 13.13 5.54 2.45
C PRO A 166 12.38 6.77 3.01
N GLN A 167 13.04 7.55 3.88
CA GLN A 167 12.44 8.78 4.41
C GLN A 167 12.15 9.77 3.27
N VAL A 168 13.04 9.85 2.28
CA VAL A 168 12.91 10.68 1.09
C VAL A 168 12.92 9.79 -0.15
N HIS A 169 11.88 9.92 -0.98
CA HIS A 169 11.64 9.04 -2.12
C HIS A 169 12.81 9.00 -3.08
N TRP A 170 13.08 7.89 -3.78
CA TRP A 170 14.16 7.80 -4.77
C TRP A 170 14.06 8.90 -5.84
N THR A 171 15.22 9.40 -6.29
CA THR A 171 15.32 10.37 -7.39
C THR A 171 14.84 9.77 -8.70
N GLY A 172 14.22 10.57 -9.57
CA GLY A 172 13.68 10.13 -10.86
C GLY A 172 12.18 9.89 -10.88
N PHE A 173 11.52 9.96 -9.71
CA PHE A 173 10.07 10.01 -9.62
C PHE A 173 9.57 11.45 -9.77
N ARG A 174 9.14 11.81 -10.99
CA ARG A 174 8.81 13.19 -11.41
C ARG A 174 9.97 14.18 -11.18
N ASP A 175 9.82 15.41 -11.66
CA ASP A 175 10.80 16.49 -11.47
C ASP A 175 10.73 17.11 -10.05
N TYR A 176 10.30 16.35 -9.03
CA TYR A 176 10.29 16.82 -7.65
C TYR A 176 11.70 16.78 -7.07
N THR A 177 12.32 17.96 -7.02
CA THR A 177 13.71 18.12 -6.58
C THR A 177 13.82 18.39 -5.08
N THR A 178 12.78 18.94 -4.44
CA THR A 178 12.82 19.28 -3.02
C THR A 178 12.75 18.02 -2.14
N ALA A 179 13.51 17.99 -1.04
CA ALA A 179 13.49 16.88 -0.10
C ALA A 179 12.11 16.74 0.57
N LYS A 180 11.43 17.84 0.85
CA LYS A 180 10.03 17.88 1.28
C LYS A 180 9.06 17.19 0.33
N ASP A 181 9.05 17.52 -0.96
CA ASP A 181 8.13 16.90 -1.90
C ASP A 181 8.42 15.40 -2.05
N ARG A 182 9.71 15.03 -2.11
CA ARG A 182 10.14 13.63 -2.12
C ARG A 182 9.78 12.88 -0.84
N ALA A 183 9.82 13.50 0.33
CA ALA A 183 9.33 12.89 1.57
C ALA A 183 7.81 12.64 1.49
N VAL A 184 7.05 13.60 0.96
CA VAL A 184 5.60 13.42 0.76
C VAL A 184 5.32 12.30 -0.24
N LEU A 185 6.10 12.14 -1.31
CA LEU A 185 5.98 11.00 -2.23
C LEU A 185 6.20 9.66 -1.52
N SER A 186 7.21 9.54 -0.65
CA SER A 186 7.37 8.35 0.22
C SER A 186 6.12 8.09 1.07
N MET A 187 5.49 9.16 1.58
CA MET A 187 4.24 9.02 2.34
C MET A 187 3.08 8.55 1.46
N LEU A 188 2.95 9.03 0.22
CA LEU A 188 1.90 8.58 -0.72
C LEU A 188 2.09 7.10 -1.08
N LEU A 189 3.34 6.68 -1.33
CA LEU A 189 3.70 5.29 -1.57
C LEU A 189 3.35 4.41 -0.36
N ALA A 190 3.68 4.85 0.86
CA ALA A 190 3.32 4.17 2.10
C ALA A 190 1.80 4.07 2.36
N ARG A 191 1.02 5.02 1.82
CA ARG A 191 -0.44 5.02 1.90
C ARG A 191 -1.07 4.06 0.90
N SER A 192 -0.39 3.72 -0.19
CA SER A 192 -0.88 2.81 -1.24
C SER A 192 -1.33 1.48 -0.64
N GLY A 193 -2.63 1.16 -0.79
CA GLY A 193 -3.22 -0.09 -0.29
C GLY A 193 -3.43 -0.15 1.23
N THR A 194 -3.33 0.98 1.95
CA THR A 194 -3.47 1.00 3.41
C THR A 194 -4.37 2.13 3.91
N ALA A 195 -5.04 1.90 5.04
CA ALA A 195 -5.81 2.92 5.75
C ALA A 195 -4.98 3.68 6.80
N ARG A 196 -3.64 3.52 6.84
CA ARG A 196 -2.77 4.08 7.89
C ARG A 196 -2.82 5.60 7.92
N PRO A 197 -3.17 6.25 9.05
CA PRO A 197 -3.22 7.72 9.14
C PRO A 197 -1.88 8.36 8.74
N TRP A 198 -1.92 9.55 8.13
CA TRP A 198 -0.71 10.26 7.69
C TRP A 198 0.30 10.51 8.81
N GLY A 199 -0.16 10.78 10.04
CA GLY A 199 0.72 10.94 11.20
C GLY A 199 1.48 9.67 11.56
N HIS A 200 0.87 8.48 11.43
CA HIS A 200 1.56 7.21 11.63
C HIS A 200 2.60 6.99 10.52
N ILE A 201 2.24 7.28 9.26
CA ILE A 201 3.19 7.17 8.15
C ILE A 201 4.39 8.12 8.37
N ALA A 202 4.14 9.37 8.74
CA ALA A 202 5.21 10.35 9.04
C ALA A 202 6.15 9.84 10.14
N PHE A 203 5.57 9.36 11.26
CA PHE A 203 6.34 8.78 12.36
C PHE A 203 7.21 7.60 11.92
N ALA A 204 6.65 6.64 11.18
CA ALA A 204 7.39 5.45 10.73
C ALA A 204 8.51 5.76 9.72
N LEU A 205 8.35 6.82 8.94
CA LEU A 205 9.38 7.34 8.05
C LEU A 205 10.41 8.22 8.78
N GLY A 206 10.22 8.49 10.07
CA GLY A 206 11.10 9.38 10.85
C GLY A 206 10.98 10.84 10.43
N LEU A 207 9.80 11.28 9.96
CA LEU A 207 9.53 12.67 9.61
C LEU A 207 8.94 13.44 10.80
N PRO A 208 9.10 14.78 10.85
CA PRO A 208 8.42 15.62 11.85
C PRO A 208 6.90 15.42 11.83
N HIS A 209 6.24 15.53 12.98
CA HIS A 209 4.80 15.26 13.11
C HIS A 209 3.93 16.17 12.21
N GLU A 210 4.40 17.39 11.94
CA GLU A 210 3.80 18.38 11.06
C GLU A 210 3.63 17.86 9.62
N PHE A 211 4.45 16.89 9.20
CA PHE A 211 4.39 16.31 7.86
C PHE A 211 3.07 15.62 7.55
N SER A 212 2.31 15.22 8.57
CA SER A 212 0.95 14.70 8.41
C SER A 212 0.02 15.63 7.61
N ARG A 213 0.33 16.93 7.52
CA ARG A 213 -0.47 17.96 6.83
C ARG A 213 -0.06 18.16 5.36
N TYR A 214 1.12 17.73 4.94
CA TYR A 214 1.63 18.01 3.59
C TYR A 214 1.08 17.09 2.47
N PRO A 215 0.82 15.79 2.67
CA PRO A 215 0.27 14.94 1.61
C PRO A 215 -1.01 15.49 0.98
N PRO A 216 -2.03 15.93 1.75
CA PRO A 216 -3.22 16.55 1.15
C PRO A 216 -2.92 17.82 0.34
N LEU A 217 -1.86 18.58 0.67
CA LEU A 217 -1.48 19.79 -0.04
C LEU A 217 -0.81 19.46 -1.39
N LEU A 218 0.15 18.53 -1.40
CA LEU A 218 0.83 18.09 -2.62
C LEU A 218 -0.17 17.42 -3.58
N ILE A 219 -1.04 16.56 -3.07
CA ILE A 219 -2.13 15.95 -3.85
C ILE A 219 -3.00 17.02 -4.54
N ARG A 220 -3.39 18.09 -3.82
CA ARG A 220 -4.18 19.18 -4.42
C ARG A 220 -3.39 19.90 -5.51
N GLN A 221 -2.09 20.12 -5.31
CA GLN A 221 -1.23 20.73 -6.31
C GLN A 221 -1.15 19.89 -7.59
N ILE A 222 -0.86 18.59 -7.45
CA ILE A 222 -0.82 17.62 -8.56
C ILE A 222 -2.16 17.56 -9.30
N LYS A 223 -3.27 17.55 -8.56
CA LYS A 223 -4.60 17.54 -9.16
C LYS A 223 -4.88 18.81 -9.97
N ARG A 224 -4.42 19.98 -9.50
CA ARG A 224 -4.59 21.25 -10.22
C ARG A 224 -3.78 21.30 -11.51
N SER A 225 -2.62 20.63 -11.56
CA SER A 225 -1.83 20.53 -12.79
C SER A 225 -2.34 19.47 -13.77
N GLY A 226 -3.37 18.70 -13.40
CA GLY A 226 -3.92 17.64 -14.26
C GLY A 226 -3.15 16.32 -14.21
N ASP A 227 -2.16 16.24 -13.33
CA ASP A 227 -1.12 15.20 -13.27
C ASP A 227 -1.46 13.99 -12.39
N TRP A 228 -2.64 14.00 -11.79
CA TRP A 228 -2.96 13.07 -10.72
C TRP A 228 -3.04 11.62 -11.18
N THR A 229 -3.65 11.35 -12.33
CA THR A 229 -3.78 10.00 -12.88
C THR A 229 -2.38 9.40 -13.14
N ASP A 230 -1.52 10.13 -13.85
CA ASP A 230 -0.15 9.70 -14.12
C ASP A 230 0.65 9.46 -12.83
N THR A 231 0.47 10.33 -11.83
CA THR A 231 1.11 10.15 -10.52
C THR A 231 0.64 8.87 -9.83
N LEU A 232 -0.66 8.61 -9.88
CA LEU A 232 -1.26 7.43 -9.26
C LEU A 232 -0.76 6.14 -9.93
N ASP A 233 -0.67 6.14 -11.27
CA ASP A 233 -0.13 5.02 -12.04
C ASP A 233 1.35 4.77 -11.73
N GLN A 234 2.16 5.83 -11.61
CA GLN A 234 3.55 5.70 -11.20
C GLN A 234 3.71 5.14 -9.79
N ILE A 235 2.92 5.63 -8.82
CA ILE A 235 2.92 5.08 -7.44
C ILE A 235 2.53 3.60 -7.46
N GLU A 236 1.54 3.23 -8.25
CA GLU A 236 1.07 1.84 -8.35
C GLU A 236 2.11 0.93 -9.00
N ASN A 237 2.78 1.39 -10.06
CA ASN A 237 3.87 0.64 -10.69
C ASN A 237 5.01 0.38 -9.70
N GLN A 238 5.45 1.40 -8.97
CA GLN A 238 6.44 1.24 -7.91
C GLN A 238 5.96 0.37 -6.76
N THR A 239 4.67 0.47 -6.41
CA THR A 239 4.07 -0.43 -5.42
C THR A 239 4.17 -1.88 -5.89
N ARG A 240 3.91 -2.16 -7.16
CA ARG A 240 4.04 -3.50 -7.75
C ARG A 240 5.48 -3.99 -7.71
N GLU A 241 6.44 -3.17 -8.13
CA GLU A 241 7.87 -3.49 -8.12
C GLU A 241 8.38 -3.80 -6.70
N LEU A 242 8.01 -2.98 -5.72
CA LEU A 242 8.44 -3.17 -4.33
C LEU A 242 7.78 -4.38 -3.66
N LEU A 243 6.59 -4.76 -4.10
CA LEU A 243 5.91 -5.97 -3.62
C LEU A 243 6.50 -7.24 -4.21
N THR A 244 7.00 -7.21 -5.45
CA THR A 244 7.62 -8.37 -6.11
C THR A 244 9.11 -8.49 -5.79
N GLY A 245 9.81 -7.37 -5.64
CA GLY A 245 11.24 -7.29 -5.32
C GLY A 245 11.49 -6.19 -4.29
N PRO A 246 11.23 -6.43 -2.99
CA PRO A 246 11.48 -5.44 -1.96
C PRO A 246 12.98 -5.09 -1.91
N PRO A 247 13.33 -3.85 -1.51
CA PRO A 247 14.72 -3.46 -1.35
C PRO A 247 15.40 -4.37 -0.33
N PRO A 248 16.67 -4.75 -0.54
CA PRO A 248 17.47 -5.48 0.43
C PRO A 248 17.95 -4.56 1.58
N ILE A 249 17.18 -3.53 1.90
CA ILE A 249 17.49 -2.48 2.87
C ILE A 249 16.31 -2.33 3.83
N ASP A 250 16.58 -2.41 5.14
CA ASP A 250 15.62 -2.02 6.18
C ASP A 250 15.85 -0.56 6.59
N TYR A 251 15.21 0.37 5.88
CA TYR A 251 15.33 1.80 6.14
C TYR A 251 14.83 2.19 7.53
N HIS A 252 13.84 1.48 8.08
CA HIS A 252 13.35 1.76 9.43
C HIS A 252 14.41 1.41 10.48
N ARG A 253 15.02 0.22 10.39
CA ARG A 253 16.14 -0.17 11.24
C ARG A 253 17.30 0.81 11.13
N ARG A 254 17.68 1.24 9.92
CA ARG A 254 18.78 2.20 9.72
C ARG A 254 18.53 3.54 10.41
N ARG A 255 17.29 4.05 10.34
CA ARG A 255 16.89 5.26 11.07
C ARG A 255 16.99 5.09 12.58
N LEU A 256 16.58 3.93 13.12
CA LEU A 256 16.70 3.63 14.55
C LEU A 256 18.16 3.51 15.01
N GLN A 257 19.03 2.91 14.20
CA GLN A 257 20.46 2.78 14.50
C GLN A 257 21.16 4.14 14.59
N LEU A 258 20.79 5.08 13.71
CA LEU A 258 21.32 6.44 13.69
C LEU A 258 20.41 7.45 14.40
N ALA A 259 19.48 6.99 15.26
CA ALA A 259 18.58 7.88 15.99
C ALA A 259 19.31 8.72 17.04
N ASN A 260 20.44 8.23 17.56
CA ASN A 260 21.31 9.00 18.44
C ASN A 260 22.34 9.80 17.61
N PRO A 261 22.22 11.14 17.51
CA PRO A 261 23.12 11.95 16.71
C PRO A 261 24.55 11.98 17.24
N ASP A 262 24.75 11.83 18.55
CA ASP A 262 26.09 11.85 19.17
C ASP A 262 26.96 10.71 18.62
N LEU A 263 26.35 9.57 18.32
CA LEU A 263 27.02 8.43 17.73
C LEU A 263 27.54 8.79 16.33
N THR A 264 26.68 9.32 15.46
CA THR A 264 27.03 9.75 14.10
C THR A 264 28.13 10.81 14.11
N ILE A 265 28.02 11.80 15.01
CA ILE A 265 29.02 12.86 15.18
C ILE A 265 30.36 12.27 15.65
N SER A 266 30.34 11.32 16.58
CA SER A 266 31.55 10.65 17.08
C SER A 266 32.26 9.86 15.99
N ILE A 267 31.51 9.10 15.19
CA ILE A 267 32.03 8.38 14.02
C ILE A 267 32.67 9.36 13.04
N ALA A 268 31.98 10.45 12.71
CA ALA A 268 32.48 11.44 11.76
C ALA A 268 33.75 12.15 12.27
N ARG A 269 33.83 12.46 13.57
CA ARG A 269 35.04 13.01 14.19
C ARG A 269 36.22 12.05 14.05
N ILE A 270 36.03 10.76 14.33
CA ILE A 270 37.08 9.75 14.17
C ILE A 270 37.52 9.66 12.70
N LEU A 271 36.57 9.54 11.77
CA LEU A 271 36.88 9.46 10.34
C LEU A 271 37.62 10.70 9.82
N SER A 272 37.27 11.89 10.29
CA SER A 272 37.90 13.15 9.88
C SER A 272 39.40 13.25 10.22
N THR A 273 39.90 12.42 11.15
CA THR A 273 41.34 12.33 11.44
C THR A 273 42.13 11.60 10.36
N SER A 274 41.45 10.82 9.51
CA SER A 274 42.09 10.11 8.41
C SER A 274 42.41 11.03 7.23
N ARG A 275 43.44 10.67 6.46
CA ARG A 275 43.82 11.42 5.25
C ARG A 275 42.69 11.51 4.22
N THR A 276 41.81 10.51 4.18
CA THR A 276 40.71 10.41 3.22
C THR A 276 39.61 11.44 3.50
N PHE A 277 39.24 11.63 4.77
CA PHE A 277 38.09 12.48 5.14
C PHE A 277 38.46 13.87 5.67
N ARG A 278 39.75 14.17 5.89
CA ARG A 278 40.21 15.46 6.44
C ARG A 278 39.81 16.72 5.66
N ALA A 279 39.39 16.56 4.40
CA ALA A 279 39.00 17.67 3.53
C ALA A 279 37.56 18.15 3.80
N VAL A 280 36.77 17.37 4.54
CA VAL A 280 35.37 17.65 4.87
C VAL A 280 35.25 17.87 6.37
N THR A 281 34.39 18.79 6.78
CA THR A 281 34.17 19.04 8.22
C THR A 281 33.55 17.81 8.90
N PRO A 282 33.85 17.53 10.19
CA PRO A 282 33.23 16.41 10.89
C PRO A 282 31.70 16.48 10.91
N HIS A 283 31.15 17.70 10.94
CA HIS A 283 29.70 17.91 10.90
C HIS A 283 29.11 17.57 9.52
N ALA A 284 29.67 18.10 8.42
CA ALA A 284 29.21 17.75 7.07
C ALA A 284 29.34 16.26 6.78
N LEU A 285 30.39 15.61 7.30
CA LEU A 285 30.55 14.16 7.21
C LEU A 285 29.48 13.39 8.02
N ALA A 286 29.13 13.86 9.21
CA ALA A 286 28.06 13.25 10.02
C ALA A 286 26.70 13.34 9.31
N VAL A 287 26.38 14.51 8.75
CA VAL A 287 25.16 14.73 7.97
C VAL A 287 25.12 13.82 6.74
N ALA A 288 26.22 13.76 5.98
CA ALA A 288 26.31 12.91 4.80
C ALA A 288 26.18 11.41 5.12
N ILE A 289 26.80 10.94 6.21
CA ILE A 289 26.64 9.55 6.68
C ILE A 289 25.18 9.27 6.99
N TRP A 290 24.52 10.16 7.74
CA TRP A 290 23.12 9.97 8.11
C TRP A 290 22.20 9.96 6.89
N GLU A 291 22.34 10.92 5.96
CA GLU A 291 21.48 11.03 4.77
C GLU A 291 21.62 9.81 3.85
N VAL A 292 22.86 9.43 3.52
CA VAL A 292 23.15 8.32 2.60
C VAL A 292 22.73 7.00 3.22
N TYR A 293 22.98 6.78 4.51
CA TYR A 293 22.64 5.52 5.18
C TYR A 293 21.12 5.35 5.36
N THR A 294 20.41 6.40 5.77
CA THR A 294 18.97 6.33 6.09
C THR A 294 18.05 6.55 4.89
N GLY A 295 18.59 6.97 3.73
CA GLY A 295 17.78 7.42 2.60
C GLY A 295 16.97 8.68 2.93
N GLY A 296 17.53 9.55 3.75
CA GLY A 296 16.90 10.77 4.28
C GLY A 296 17.43 12.05 3.66
N ALA A 297 17.01 13.18 4.21
CA ALA A 297 17.55 14.51 3.90
C ALA A 297 17.88 15.26 5.18
N ALA A 298 18.98 16.02 5.19
CA ALA A 298 19.53 16.69 6.36
C ALA A 298 18.49 17.56 7.09
N GLU A 299 17.58 18.17 6.34
CA GLU A 299 16.45 18.96 6.85
C GLU A 299 15.46 18.17 7.74
N PHE A 300 15.52 16.83 7.72
CA PHE A 300 14.72 15.93 8.56
C PHE A 300 15.54 15.18 9.60
N ALA A 301 16.83 15.48 9.72
CA ALA A 301 17.65 14.94 10.78
C ALA A 301 17.28 15.60 12.13
N THR A 302 17.70 14.99 13.23
CA THR A 302 17.58 15.60 14.56
C THR A 302 18.29 16.95 14.61
N GLU A 303 17.83 17.88 15.47
CA GLU A 303 18.39 19.23 15.60
C GLU A 303 19.92 19.28 15.72
N SER A 304 20.55 18.29 16.37
CA SER A 304 22.01 18.21 16.51
C SER A 304 22.78 17.98 15.21
N LEU A 305 22.13 17.46 14.17
CA LEU A 305 22.67 17.23 12.84
C LEU A 305 22.21 18.30 11.84
N TYR A 306 21.16 19.04 12.15
CA TYR A 306 20.71 20.16 11.33
C TYR A 306 21.56 21.40 11.62
N SER A 307 22.03 22.07 10.57
CA SER A 307 22.77 23.34 10.68
C SER A 307 22.37 24.24 9.52
N GLU A 308 21.81 25.42 9.80
CA GLU A 308 21.48 26.40 8.76
C GLU A 308 22.74 26.95 8.05
N ASP A 309 23.90 26.87 8.72
CA ASP A 309 25.19 27.35 8.23
C ASP A 309 25.95 26.33 7.35
N SER A 310 25.35 25.18 7.04
CA SER A 310 26.03 24.17 6.22
C SER A 310 26.14 24.62 4.76
N ASN A 311 27.38 24.81 4.28
CA ASN A 311 27.63 25.10 2.88
C ASN A 311 27.24 23.90 2.00
N ASP A 312 26.24 24.07 1.11
CA ASP A 312 25.75 23.03 0.20
C ASP A 312 26.86 22.35 -0.62
N GLY A 313 27.92 23.09 -0.96
CA GLY A 313 29.09 22.54 -1.66
C GLY A 313 29.90 21.54 -0.82
N ASP A 314 30.02 21.78 0.49
CA ASP A 314 30.69 20.88 1.43
C ASP A 314 29.84 19.60 1.64
N LEU A 315 28.52 19.75 1.79
CA LEU A 315 27.60 18.62 1.92
C LEU A 315 27.57 17.72 0.66
N SER A 316 27.55 18.31 -0.54
CA SER A 316 27.59 17.52 -1.78
C SER A 316 28.89 16.71 -1.90
N SER A 317 30.02 17.33 -1.58
CA SER A 317 31.33 16.67 -1.57
C SER A 317 31.38 15.56 -0.51
N ALA A 318 30.84 15.82 0.68
CA ALA A 318 30.74 14.85 1.76
C ALA A 318 29.90 13.62 1.37
N ARG A 319 28.73 13.82 0.74
CA ARG A 319 27.85 12.73 0.28
C ARG A 319 28.56 11.84 -0.74
N ASN A 320 29.24 12.43 -1.72
CA ASN A 320 29.98 11.66 -2.73
C ASN A 320 31.13 10.88 -2.08
N LEU A 321 31.87 11.51 -1.17
CA LEU A 321 32.95 10.87 -0.44
C LEU A 321 32.45 9.70 0.43
N VAL A 322 31.31 9.85 1.11
CA VAL A 322 30.67 8.76 1.88
C VAL A 322 30.28 7.60 0.98
N ARG A 323 29.68 7.86 -0.20
CA ARG A 323 29.32 6.81 -1.16
C ARG A 323 30.54 6.04 -1.66
N GLU A 324 31.58 6.78 -2.07
CA GLU A 324 32.81 6.19 -2.60
C GLU A 324 33.57 5.39 -1.54
N GLN A 325 33.54 5.84 -0.28
CA GLN A 325 34.34 5.28 0.80
C GLN A 325 33.50 4.47 1.80
N TRP A 326 32.30 4.05 1.44
CA TRP A 326 31.40 3.36 2.36
C TRP A 326 31.98 2.05 2.91
N SER A 327 32.72 1.29 2.08
CA SER A 327 33.41 0.08 2.54
C SER A 327 34.46 0.38 3.62
N THR A 328 35.20 1.49 3.47
CA THR A 328 36.16 2.00 4.45
C THR A 328 35.46 2.46 5.73
N ILE A 329 34.32 3.15 5.59
CA ILE A 329 33.51 3.59 6.73
C ILE A 329 33.01 2.36 7.49
N ARG A 330 32.37 1.41 6.80
CA ARG A 330 31.78 0.18 7.35
C ARG A 330 32.80 -0.74 8.03
N SER A 331 34.03 -0.81 7.52
CA SER A 331 35.11 -1.61 8.10
C SER A 331 35.78 -0.96 9.30
N ASN A 332 35.46 0.29 9.63
CA ASN A 332 35.91 0.93 10.86
C ASN A 332 35.24 0.23 12.06
N SER A 333 36.06 -0.22 13.02
CA SER A 333 35.71 -1.18 14.08
C SER A 333 34.56 -0.79 14.99
N LEU A 334 34.03 0.44 14.91
CA LEU A 334 32.89 0.90 15.70
C LEU A 334 31.53 0.59 15.06
N LEU A 335 31.45 0.44 13.73
CA LEU A 335 30.17 0.24 13.03
C LEU A 335 29.65 -1.20 13.04
N PRO A 336 30.48 -2.26 12.92
CA PRO A 336 29.99 -3.64 12.97
C PRO A 336 29.27 -3.98 14.29
N ASP A 337 29.76 -3.47 15.42
CA ASP A 337 29.18 -3.70 16.75
C ASP A 337 27.82 -3.00 16.95
N LEU A 338 27.53 -1.98 16.15
CA LEU A 338 26.24 -1.27 16.11
C LEU A 338 25.23 -1.94 15.17
N GLY A 339 25.59 -3.09 14.59
CA GLY A 339 24.75 -3.87 13.70
C GLY A 339 24.59 -3.27 12.31
N PHE A 340 25.57 -2.50 11.81
CA PHE A 340 25.58 -2.07 10.41
C PHE A 340 25.76 -3.30 9.51
N GLY A 341 24.65 -3.76 8.92
CA GLY A 341 24.53 -5.07 8.26
C GLY A 341 25.26 -5.18 6.91
N GLU A 342 25.13 -6.35 6.27
CA GLU A 342 25.63 -6.64 4.90
C GLU A 342 24.81 -6.01 3.77
N GLU A 343 23.77 -5.26 4.11
CA GLU A 343 22.91 -4.57 3.15
C GLU A 343 23.69 -3.57 2.28
N PRO A 344 23.29 -3.37 1.01
CA PRO A 344 23.89 -2.35 0.17
C PRO A 344 23.60 -0.95 0.71
N LEU A 345 24.52 0.00 0.53
CA LEU A 345 24.35 1.36 1.03
C LEU A 345 23.11 2.05 0.45
N GLU A 346 23.00 2.03 -0.87
CA GLU A 346 21.87 2.59 -1.61
C GLU A 346 21.20 1.48 -2.43
N TRP A 347 19.90 1.64 -2.65
CA TRP A 347 19.12 0.83 -3.58
C TRP A 347 18.19 1.76 -4.33
N ARG A 348 17.89 1.42 -5.58
CA ARG A 348 16.87 2.10 -6.40
C ARG A 348 15.97 1.03 -7.00
N PRO A 349 14.66 1.32 -7.17
CA PRO A 349 13.80 0.42 -7.93
C PRO A 349 14.34 0.24 -9.35
N PRO A 350 14.25 -0.98 -9.90
CA PRO A 350 14.81 -1.34 -11.21
C PRO A 350 14.19 -0.60 -12.39
#